data_AF-A0A658NTB7-F1
#
_entry.id   AF-A0A658NTB7-F1
#
_cell.length_a   1.000
_cell.length_b   1.000
_cell.length_c   1.000
_cell.angle_alpha   90.00
_cell.angle_beta   90.00
_cell.angle_gamma   90.00
#
_symmetry.space_group_name_H-M   'P 1'
#
loop_
_entity.id
_entity.type
_entity.pdbx_description
1 polymer ?
#
loop_
_entity_poly.entity_id
_entity_poly.type
_entity_poly.pdbx_seq_one_letter_code
_entity_poly.pdbx_strand_id
1 'polypeptide(L)'
;VQYYIWRGDEVGILLFEALWDAAERGVRVRLLLDDHNTGGLDPTLAALDAHPNIEVRLYNPVGLRSARAVNYLTDFSRVNRRMHNKSFTVD
;
A
#
# COMPACT_ATOMS: atom_id res chain seq x y z
N VAL A 1 4.97 6.91 5.33
CA VAL A 1 5.69 5.66 4.99
C VAL A 1 5.46 5.31 3.53
N GLN A 2 6.50 4.90 2.81
CA GLN A 2 6.42 4.41 1.43
C GLN A 2 7.18 3.09 1.33
N TYR A 3 6.51 2.04 0.83
CA TYR A 3 7.14 0.72 0.74
C TYR A 3 6.63 -0.15 -0.42
N TYR A 4 7.52 -0.97 -0.97
CA TYR A 4 7.26 -1.78 -2.16
C TYR A 4 6.48 -3.08 -1.88
N ILE A 5 6.84 -3.80 -0.81
CA ILE A 5 6.23 -5.09 -0.47
C ILE A 5 5.75 -5.01 0.97
N TRP A 6 4.44 -5.08 1.15
CA TRP A 6 3.82 -5.26 2.45
C TRP A 6 3.07 -6.59 2.44
N ARG A 7 3.22 -7.38 3.49
CA ARG A 7 2.59 -8.70 3.60
C ARG A 7 1.64 -8.71 4.79
N GLY A 8 0.61 -9.54 4.72
CA GLY A 8 -0.26 -9.83 5.86
C GLY A 8 0.35 -10.87 6.80
N ASP A 9 1.67 -10.79 7.03
CA ASP A 9 2.37 -11.60 8.01
C ASP A 9 2.48 -10.85 9.34
N GLU A 10 2.98 -11.53 10.38
CA GLU A 10 3.07 -10.99 11.73
C GLU A 10 3.76 -9.61 11.77
N VAL A 11 4.88 -9.47 11.04
CA VAL A 11 5.63 -8.20 10.99
C VAL A 11 4.83 -7.11 10.27
N GLY A 12 4.18 -7.43 9.16
CA GLY A 12 3.35 -6.47 8.44
C GLY A 12 2.12 -6.02 9.24
N ILE A 13 1.51 -6.91 10.03
CA ILE A 13 0.41 -6.55 10.93
C ILE A 13 0.90 -5.67 12.08
N LEU A 14 2.01 -6.01 12.73
CA LEU A 14 2.60 -5.18 13.80
C LEU A 14 2.95 -3.77 13.31
N LEU A 15 3.41 -3.63 12.07
CA LEU A 15 3.66 -2.32 11.47
C LEU A 15 2.36 -1.55 11.22
N PHE A 16 1.26 -2.21 10.83
CA PHE A 16 -0.04 -1.53 10.73
C PHE A 16 -0.56 -1.06 12.09
N GLU A 17 -0.43 -1.89 13.13
CA GLU A 17 -0.79 -1.53 14.50
C GLU A 17 0.02 -0.32 14.98
N ALA A 18 1.34 -0.30 14.76
CA ALA A 18 2.17 0.83 15.14
C ALA A 18 1.78 2.14 14.44
N LEU A 19 1.38 2.06 13.16
CA LEU A 19 0.86 3.21 12.41
C LEU A 19 -0.51 3.66 12.93
N TRP A 20 -1.39 2.70 13.26
CA TRP A 20 -2.69 2.97 13.86
C TRP A 20 -2.54 3.69 15.21
N ASP A 21 -1.69 3.16 16.09
CA ASP A 21 -1.45 3.74 17.41
C ASP A 21 -0.87 5.16 17.30
N ALA A 22 -0.04 5.44 16.30
CA ALA A 22 0.42 6.80 16.02
C ALA A 22 -0.74 7.72 15.64
N ALA A 23 -1.65 7.24 14.79
CA ALA A 23 -2.82 7.97 14.35
C ALA A 23 -3.79 8.27 15.51
N GLU A 24 -3.94 7.35 16.46
CA GLU A 24 -4.72 7.54 17.70
C GLU A 24 -4.13 8.63 18.60
N ARG A 25 -2.80 8.84 18.55
CA ARG A 25 -2.13 9.95 19.24
C ARG A 25 -2.21 11.29 18.48
N GLY A 26 -2.98 11.34 17.39
CA GLY A 26 -3.16 12.55 16.57
C GLY A 26 -2.10 12.75 15.49
N VAL A 27 -1.19 11.78 15.27
CA VAL A 27 -0.19 11.86 14.21
C VAL A 27 -0.86 11.62 12.86
N ARG A 28 -0.59 12.49 11.88
CA ARG A 28 -1.05 12.26 10.50
C ARG A 28 -0.19 11.21 9.81
N VAL A 29 -0.78 10.07 9.50
CA VAL A 29 -0.13 8.96 8.80
C VAL A 29 -0.47 8.98 7.32
N ARG A 30 0.56 8.92 6.47
CA ARG A 30 0.40 8.77 5.02
C ARG A 30 1.14 7.51 4.59
N LEU A 31 0.40 6.54 4.08
CA LEU A 31 0.91 5.23 3.67
C LEU A 31 0.78 5.07 2.16
N LEU A 32 1.92 4.87 1.47
CA LEU A 32 1.95 4.57 0.03
C LEU A 32 2.52 3.17 -0.19
N LEU A 33 1.72 2.29 -0.78
CA LEU A 33 2.12 0.93 -1.13
C LEU A 33 2.04 0.68 -2.64
N ASP A 34 2.78 -0.30 -3.13
CA ASP A 34 2.65 -0.81 -4.49
C ASP A 34 1.61 -1.95 -4.53
N ASP A 35 0.61 -1.85 -5.42
CA ASP A 35 -0.61 -2.69 -5.45
C ASP A 35 -0.41 -4.13 -5.97
N HIS A 36 0.83 -4.54 -6.25
CA HIS A 36 1.06 -5.88 -6.76
C HIS A 36 1.15 -6.94 -5.68
N ASN A 37 1.57 -6.53 -4.48
CA ASN A 37 1.79 -7.44 -3.35
C ASN A 37 0.75 -7.24 -2.24
N THR A 38 -0.28 -6.43 -2.49
CA THR A 38 -1.35 -6.10 -1.53
C THR A 38 -2.51 -7.10 -1.53
N GLY A 39 -2.44 -8.17 -2.32
CA GLY A 39 -3.52 -9.16 -2.43
C GLY A 39 -3.90 -9.73 -1.06
N GLY A 40 -5.19 -9.64 -0.71
CA GLY A 40 -5.72 -10.09 0.58
C GLY A 40 -5.63 -9.05 1.70
N LEU A 41 -4.98 -7.90 1.47
CA LEU A 41 -4.93 -6.79 2.42
C LEU A 41 -6.06 -5.78 2.22
N ASP A 42 -6.91 -5.94 1.19
CA ASP A 42 -7.95 -4.97 0.86
C ASP A 42 -8.83 -4.57 2.06
N PRO A 43 -9.34 -5.50 2.89
CA PRO A 43 -10.13 -5.13 4.07
C PRO A 43 -9.32 -4.33 5.10
N THR A 44 -8.08 -4.72 5.35
CA THR A 44 -7.17 -4.06 6.30
C THR A 44 -6.80 -2.66 5.82
N LEU A 45 -6.46 -2.50 4.54
CA LEU A 45 -6.10 -1.22 3.95
C LEU A 45 -7.31 -0.27 3.91
N ALA A 46 -8.51 -0.80 3.63
CA ALA A 46 -9.74 -0.01 3.70
C ALA A 46 -10.07 0.42 5.14
N ALA A 47 -9.85 -0.45 6.14
CA ALA A 47 -10.05 -0.11 7.54
C ALA A 47 -9.06 0.98 8.01
N LEU A 48 -7.79 0.89 7.59
CA LEU A 48 -6.79 1.92 7.83
C LEU A 48 -7.19 3.26 7.20
N ASP A 49 -7.58 3.28 5.92
CA ASP A 49 -7.96 4.51 5.21
C ASP A 49 -9.24 5.16 5.75
N ALA A 50 -10.10 4.40 6.43
CA ALA A 50 -11.28 4.94 7.10
C ALA A 50 -10.96 5.76 8.37
N HIS A 51 -9.74 5.65 8.89
CA HIS A 51 -9.32 6.39 10.08
C HIS A 51 -9.04 7.87 9.74
N PRO A 52 -9.55 8.85 10.52
CA PRO A 52 -9.47 10.28 10.16
C PRO A 52 -8.05 10.84 9.99
N ASN A 53 -7.07 10.22 10.65
CA ASN A 53 -5.66 10.62 10.59
C ASN A 53 -4.80 9.74 9.67
N ILE A 54 -5.37 8.77 8.95
CA ILE A 54 -4.60 7.87 8.07
C ILE A 54 -5.07 8.06 6.63
N GLU A 55 -4.12 8.22 5.73
CA GLU A 55 -4.36 8.25 4.28
C GLU A 55 -3.58 7.11 3.63
N VAL A 56 -4.28 6.16 3.01
CA VAL A 56 -3.70 5.04 2.28
C VAL A 56 -3.81 5.30 0.77
N ARG A 57 -2.67 5.22 0.09
CA ARG A 57 -2.61 5.30 -1.37
C ARG A 57 -1.92 4.08 -1.95
N LEU A 58 -2.44 3.60 -3.08
CA LEU A 58 -1.87 2.47 -3.81
C LEU A 58 -1.34 2.94 -5.17
N TYR A 59 -0.06 2.67 -5.43
CA TYR A 59 0.51 2.80 -6.75
C TYR A 59 0.15 1.56 -7.57
N ASN A 60 -0.66 1.74 -8.61
CA ASN A 60 -1.08 0.67 -9.51
C ASN A 60 -0.92 1.10 -10.98
N PRO A 61 0.05 0.55 -11.73
CA PRO A 61 0.25 0.84 -13.16
C PRO A 61 -0.63 0.00 -14.10
N VAL A 62 -1.50 -0.86 -13.57
CA VAL A 62 -2.41 -1.73 -14.33
C VAL A 62 -3.69 -0.98 -14.69
N GLY A 63 -4.00 -0.91 -15.98
CA GLY A 63 -5.24 -0.30 -16.48
C GLY A 63 -6.45 -1.21 -16.32
N LEU A 64 -6.39 -2.41 -16.91
CA LEU A 64 -7.45 -3.42 -16.84
C LEU A 64 -7.32 -4.26 -15.57
N ARG A 65 -7.95 -3.82 -14.47
CA ARG A 65 -7.85 -4.47 -13.15
C ARG A 65 -8.35 -5.92 -13.13
N SER A 66 -9.40 -6.24 -13.88
CA SER A 66 -9.99 -7.58 -13.96
C SER A 66 -9.14 -8.59 -14.75
N ALA A 67 -8.21 -8.11 -15.59
CA ALA A 67 -7.42 -8.93 -16.49
C ALA A 67 -5.93 -8.57 -16.44
N ARG A 68 -5.31 -8.68 -15.26
CA ARG A 68 -3.89 -8.31 -15.04
C ARG A 68 -2.96 -8.94 -16.10
N ALA A 69 -3.16 -10.22 -16.45
CA ALA A 69 -2.36 -10.92 -17.45
C ALA A 69 -2.40 -10.27 -18.85
N VAL A 70 -3.55 -9.76 -19.28
CA VAL A 70 -3.68 -9.07 -20.57
C VAL A 70 -2.83 -7.80 -20.59
N ASN A 71 -2.77 -7.07 -19.48
CA ASN A 71 -1.93 -5.88 -19.38
C ASN A 71 -0.43 -6.19 -19.49
N TYR A 72 0.02 -7.35 -18.98
CA TYR A 72 1.42 -7.77 -19.15
C TYR A 72 1.75 -8.11 -20.60
N LEU A 73 0.79 -8.62 -21.38
CA LEU A 73 0.97 -8.92 -22.79
C LEU A 73 0.95 -7.65 -23.67
N THR A 74 0.08 -6.69 -23.36
CA THR A 74 -0.15 -5.51 -24.21
C THR A 74 0.63 -4.27 -23.79
N ASP A 75 1.06 -4.18 -22.54
CA ASP A 75 1.77 -3.00 -22.02
C ASP A 75 2.78 -3.34 -20.91
N PHE A 76 3.64 -4.31 -21.18
CA PHE A 76 4.66 -4.81 -20.26
C PHE A 76 5.48 -3.69 -19.62
N SER A 77 5.95 -2.73 -20.43
CA SER A 77 6.81 -1.64 -19.96
C SER A 77 6.15 -0.78 -18.88
N ARG A 78 4.85 -0.48 -19.03
CA ARG A 78 4.08 0.28 -18.05
C ARG A 78 3.85 -0.54 -16.79
N VAL A 79 3.34 -1.77 -16.92
CA VAL A 79 2.99 -2.58 -15.74
C VAL A 79 4.21 -3.05 -14.95
N ASN A 80 5.37 -3.13 -15.59
CA ASN A 80 6.65 -3.44 -14.95
C ASN A 80 7.30 -2.22 -14.28
N ARG A 81 6.75 -1.00 -14.40
CA ARG A 81 7.26 0.18 -13.69
C ARG A 81 6.68 0.24 -12.28
N ARG A 82 7.50 0.01 -11.25
CA ARG A 82 7.08 -0.21 -9.86
C ARG A 82 7.53 0.89 -8.91
N MET A 83 6.77 1.09 -7.83
CA MET A 83 7.13 2.01 -6.74
C MET A 83 8.06 1.29 -5.77
N HIS A 84 9.37 1.37 -5.99
CA HIS A 84 10.39 0.68 -5.18
C HIS A 84 10.90 1.48 -3.98
N ASN A 85 10.26 2.61 -3.66
CA ASN A 85 10.66 3.47 -2.55
C ASN A 85 10.62 2.68 -1.25
N LYS A 86 11.58 2.98 -0.39
CA LYS A 86 11.68 2.46 0.98
C LYS A 86 12.00 3.65 1.85
N SER A 87 10.96 4.29 2.34
CA SER A 87 11.09 5.56 3.03
C SER A 87 10.17 5.60 4.25
N PHE A 88 10.78 5.95 5.37
CA PHE A 88 10.13 6.25 6.63
C PHE A 88 10.61 7.64 7.05
N THR A 89 9.67 8.57 7.21
CA THR A 89 9.95 9.98 7.53
C THR A 89 8.98 10.39 8.61
N VAL A 90 9.51 11.02 9.66
CA VAL A 90 8.81 11.43 10.87
C VAL A 90 9.39 12.79 11.28
N ASP A 91 8.53 13.69 11.77
CA ASP A 91 8.91 14.88 12.55
C ASP A 91 8.25 14.81 13.93
#